data_AF-A0A3D4QLJ1-F1
#
_entry.id   AF-A0A3D4QLJ1-F1
#
_cell.length_a   1.000
_cell.length_b   1.000
_cell.length_c   1.000
_cell.angle_alpha   90.00
_cell.angle_beta   90.00
_cell.angle_gamma   90.00
#
_symmetry.space_group_name_H-M   'P 1'
#
loop_
_entity.id
_entity.type
_entity.pdbx_description
1 polymer ?
#
loop_
_entity_poly.entity_id
_entity_poly.type
_entity_poly.pdbx_seq_one_letter_code
_entity_poly.pdbx_strand_id
1 'polypeptide(L)'
;MKRLFKTISILGVLLIAVVVAAVAVLSSLDFNDYKGVIAEEAKKATGRDLKISGDLKLNISLTPSLYVDGVTFANAPWGSRPDMVTLKRLEAEVALLP
;
A
#
# COMPACT_ATOMS: atom_id res chain seq x y z
N MET A 1 -41.21 -1.42 -16.59
CA MET A 1 -40.62 -0.39 -15.70
C MET A 1 -40.34 -0.91 -14.28
N LYS A 2 -41.33 -1.31 -13.47
CA LYS A 2 -41.10 -1.73 -12.05
C LYS A 2 -40.07 -2.86 -11.86
N ARG A 3 -40.02 -3.85 -12.76
CA ARG A 3 -39.03 -4.94 -12.70
C ARG A 3 -37.60 -4.48 -13.01
N LEU A 4 -37.43 -3.53 -13.93
CA LEU A 4 -36.14 -2.98 -14.32
C LEU A 4 -35.54 -2.12 -13.19
N PHE A 5 -36.37 -1.31 -12.53
CA PHE A 5 -35.95 -0.57 -11.33
C PHE A 5 -35.50 -1.51 -10.22
N LYS A 6 -36.25 -2.59 -9.96
CA LYS A 6 -35.89 -3.59 -8.96
C LYS A 6 -34.54 -4.26 -9.25
N THR A 7 -34.28 -4.63 -10.50
CA THR A 7 -32.99 -5.24 -10.89
C THR A 7 -31.82 -4.27 -10.76
N ILE A 8 -31.99 -3.01 -11.18
CA ILE A 8 -30.95 -1.97 -11.03
C ILE A 8 -30.65 -1.73 -9.54
N SER A 9 -31.69 -1.64 -8.71
CA SER A 9 -31.50 -1.49 -7.26
C SER A 9 -30.75 -2.68 -6.64
N ILE A 10 -31.07 -3.92 -7.03
CA ILE A 10 -30.37 -5.11 -6.53
C ILE A 10 -28.90 -5.08 -6.95
N LEU A 11 -28.61 -4.75 -8.22
CA LEU A 11 -27.23 -4.64 -8.71
C LEU A 11 -26.45 -3.54 -7.98
N GLY A 12 -27.08 -2.39 -7.71
CA GLY A 12 -26.48 -1.31 -6.94
C GLY A 12 -26.12 -1.73 -5.52
N VAL A 13 -27.04 -2.40 -4.82
CA VAL A 13 -26.79 -2.94 -3.48
C VAL A 13 -25.67 -3.97 -3.48
N LEU A 14 -25.66 -4.87 -4.47
CA LEU A 14 -24.61 -5.88 -4.60
C LEU A 14 -23.24 -5.24 -4.83
N LEU A 15 -23.15 -4.22 -5.69
CA LEU A 15 -21.91 -3.50 -5.94
C LEU A 15 -21.38 -2.83 -4.66
N ILE A 16 -22.26 -2.16 -3.90
CA ILE A 16 -21.89 -1.54 -2.62
C ILE A 16 -21.40 -2.61 -1.64
N ALA A 17 -22.09 -3.75 -1.55
CA ALA A 17 -21.69 -4.84 -0.67
C ALA A 17 -20.28 -5.37 -1.00
N VAL A 18 -19.94 -5.50 -2.29
CA VAL A 18 -18.59 -5.90 -2.74
C VAL A 18 -17.53 -4.88 -2.32
N VAL A 19 -17.79 -3.58 -2.52
CA VAL A 19 -16.84 -2.52 -2.13
C VAL A 19 -16.62 -2.51 -0.63
N VAL A 20 -17.68 -2.61 0.17
CA VAL A 20 -17.58 -2.66 1.64
C VAL A 20 -16.80 -3.90 2.09
N ALA A 21 -17.07 -5.07 1.50
CA ALA A 21 -16.34 -6.29 1.81
C ALA A 21 -14.84 -6.16 1.48
N ALA A 22 -14.49 -5.59 0.33
CA ALA A 22 -13.11 -5.36 -0.06
C ALA A 22 -12.38 -4.43 0.92
N VAL A 23 -13.00 -3.30 1.28
CA VAL A 23 -12.47 -2.36 2.28
C VAL A 23 -12.28 -3.03 3.64
N ALA A 24 -13.25 -3.85 4.08
CA ALA A 24 -13.16 -4.56 5.36
C ALA A 24 -12.00 -5.57 5.38
N VAL A 25 -11.85 -6.36 4.31
CA VAL A 25 -10.73 -7.30 4.18
C VAL A 25 -9.40 -6.56 4.20
N LEU A 26 -9.22 -5.53 3.36
CA LEU A 26 -7.98 -4.78 3.28
C LEU A 26 -7.63 -4.10 4.62
N SER A 27 -8.62 -3.59 5.34
CA SER A 27 -8.40 -2.96 6.65
C SER A 27 -8.05 -3.97 7.76
N SER A 28 -8.37 -5.25 7.57
CA SER A 28 -8.11 -6.31 8.55
C SER A 28 -6.72 -6.95 8.41
N LEU A 29 -6.04 -6.72 7.29
CA LEU A 29 -4.70 -7.26 7.04
C LEU A 29 -3.64 -6.46 7.79
N ASP A 30 -2.67 -7.15 8.38
CA ASP A 30 -1.47 -6.50 8.91
C ASP A 30 -0.43 -6.35 7.80
N PHE A 31 -0.32 -5.15 7.24
CA PHE A 31 0.66 -4.87 6.19
C PHE A 31 2.11 -4.89 6.70
N ASN A 32 2.34 -4.90 8.02
CA ASN A 32 3.68 -4.97 8.58
C ASN A 32 4.37 -6.31 8.32
N ASP A 33 3.60 -7.38 8.11
CA ASP A 33 4.13 -8.71 7.75
C ASP A 33 4.89 -8.68 6.41
N TYR A 34 4.57 -7.73 5.53
CA TYR A 34 5.21 -7.56 4.23
C TYR A 34 6.48 -6.71 4.26
N LYS A 35 6.84 -6.10 5.40
CA LYS A 35 8.09 -5.29 5.52
C LYS A 35 9.32 -6.07 5.08
N GLY A 36 9.42 -7.34 5.48
CA GLY A 36 10.53 -8.21 5.12
C GLY A 36 10.63 -8.42 3.61
N VAL A 37 9.49 -8.76 2.98
CA VAL A 37 9.40 -8.95 1.53
C VAL A 37 9.79 -7.67 0.78
N ILE A 38 9.28 -6.51 1.20
CA ILE A 38 9.60 -5.21 0.59
C ILE A 38 11.10 -4.91 0.72
N ALA A 39 11.70 -5.16 1.89
CA ALA A 39 13.12 -4.93 2.11
C ALA A 39 14.00 -5.87 1.27
N GLU A 40 13.61 -7.14 1.12
CA GLU A 40 14.31 -8.09 0.26
C GLU A 40 14.22 -7.72 -1.22
N GLU A 41 13.03 -7.36 -1.71
CA GLU A 41 12.84 -6.96 -3.11
C GLU A 41 13.55 -5.64 -3.41
N ALA A 42 13.54 -4.67 -2.48
CA ALA A 42 14.34 -3.46 -2.60
C ALA A 42 15.84 -3.79 -2.69
N LYS A 43 16.33 -4.72 -1.84
CA LYS A 43 17.72 -5.17 -1.89
C LYS A 43 18.08 -5.86 -3.20
N LYS A 44 17.19 -6.69 -3.75
CA LYS A 44 17.38 -7.32 -5.07
C LYS A 44 17.44 -6.28 -6.19
N ALA A 45 16.57 -5.27 -6.14
CA ALA A 45 16.49 -4.24 -7.17
C ALA A 45 17.63 -3.22 -7.11
N THR A 46 18.06 -2.80 -5.91
CA THR A 46 19.03 -1.71 -5.72
C THR A 46 20.39 -2.14 -5.20
N GLY A 47 20.54 -3.40 -4.77
CA GLY A 47 21.74 -3.93 -4.12
C GLY A 47 22.01 -3.34 -2.74
N ARG A 48 21.02 -2.72 -2.08
CA ARG A 48 21.18 -1.97 -0.82
C ARG A 48 20.17 -2.41 0.21
N ASP A 49 20.56 -2.35 1.48
CA ASP A 49 19.64 -2.66 2.57
C ASP A 49 18.65 -1.51 2.78
N LEU A 50 17.37 -1.87 2.83
CA LEU A 50 16.25 -0.99 3.14
C LEU A 50 15.82 -1.22 4.59
N LYS A 51 15.88 -0.17 5.42
CA LYS A 51 15.38 -0.20 6.79
C LYS A 51 14.06 0.55 6.87
N ILE A 52 13.02 -0.15 7.31
CA ILE A 52 11.67 0.40 7.54
C ILE A 52 11.45 0.46 9.06
N SER A 53 11.38 1.66 9.63
CA SER A 53 11.29 1.85 11.09
C SER A 53 9.88 2.04 11.61
N GLY A 54 8.99 2.67 10.81
CA GLY A 54 7.58 2.83 11.14
C GLY A 54 6.70 1.71 10.59
N ASP A 55 5.39 1.86 10.80
CA ASP A 55 4.39 0.89 10.36
C ASP A 55 3.87 1.17 8.95
N LEU A 56 3.65 0.08 8.20
CA LEU A 56 2.92 0.17 6.95
C LEU A 56 1.45 0.39 7.24
N LYS A 57 0.89 1.42 6.61
CA LYS A 57 -0.50 1.83 6.80
C LYS A 57 -1.19 1.96 5.44
N LEU A 58 -2.38 1.42 5.37
CA LEU A 58 -3.27 1.62 4.23
C LEU A 58 -4.04 2.93 4.40
N ASN A 59 -3.99 3.76 3.37
CA ASN A 59 -4.84 4.94 3.22
C ASN A 59 -5.99 4.60 2.26
N ILE A 60 -7.21 4.61 2.79
CA ILE A 60 -8.40 4.22 2.03
C ILE A 60 -9.01 5.49 1.46
N SER A 61 -8.83 5.69 0.16
CA SER A 61 -9.36 6.83 -0.57
C SER A 61 -9.79 6.42 -1.99
N LEU A 62 -10.22 7.36 -2.83
CA LEU A 62 -10.47 7.10 -4.26
C LEU A 62 -9.19 6.72 -5.03
N THR A 63 -8.03 7.11 -4.48
CA THR A 63 -6.70 6.68 -4.90
C THR A 63 -6.05 6.00 -3.69
N PRO A 64 -6.36 4.72 -3.43
CA PRO A 64 -5.81 4.03 -2.27
C PRO A 64 -4.28 4.02 -2.33
N SER A 65 -3.66 4.17 -1.17
CA SER A 65 -2.21 4.20 -1.06
C SER A 65 -1.72 3.39 0.13
N LEU A 66 -0.50 2.87 0.01
CA LEU A 66 0.21 2.22 1.09
C LEU A 66 1.39 3.11 1.46
N TYR A 67 1.44 3.56 2.70
CA TYR A 67 2.50 4.46 3.16
C TYR A 67 3.20 3.93 4.41
N VAL A 68 4.44 4.36 4.59
CA VAL A 68 5.23 4.07 5.77
C VAL A 68 6.10 5.25 6.13
N ASP A 69 6.22 5.48 7.43
CA ASP A 69 7.04 6.53 8.01
C ASP A 69 8.43 5.98 8.39
N GLY A 70 9.48 6.77 8.18
CA GLY A 70 10.84 6.44 8.59
C GLY A 70 11.49 5.32 7.78
N VAL A 71 11.77 5.60 6.50
CA VAL A 71 12.46 4.68 5.59
C VAL A 71 13.89 5.15 5.36
N THR A 72 14.87 4.25 5.49
CA THR A 72 16.28 4.57 5.27
C THR A 72 16.92 3.56 4.34
N PHE A 73 17.63 4.04 3.32
CA PHE A 73 18.45 3.22 2.44
C PHE A 73 19.91 3.31 2.85
N ALA A 74 20.51 2.15 3.10
CA ALA A 74 21.94 2.05 3.35
C ALA A 74 22.75 2.51 2.14
N ASN A 75 23.88 3.14 2.41
CA ASN A 75 24.80 3.57 1.38
C ASN A 75 25.60 2.39 0.80
N ALA A 76 26.20 2.61 -0.35
CA ALA A 76 27.16 1.66 -0.89
C ALA A 76 28.42 1.60 0.01
N PRO A 77 29.19 0.50 -0.01
CA PRO A 77 30.39 0.35 0.83
C PRO A 77 31.45 1.43 0.61
N TRP A 78 31.49 2.04 -0.58
CA TRP A 78 32.40 3.14 -0.94
C TRP A 78 31.84 4.53 -0.60
N GLY A 79 30.64 4.60 -0.03
CA GLY A 79 30.00 5.84 0.38
C GLY A 79 30.66 6.45 1.62
N SER A 80 30.69 7.78 1.70
CA SER A 80 31.30 8.50 2.83
C SER A 80 30.44 8.54 4.10
N ARG A 81 29.16 8.13 4.01
CA ARG A 81 28.16 8.15 5.07
C ARG A 81 27.42 6.82 5.12
N PRO A 82 26.93 6.39 6.30
CA PRO A 82 26.23 5.11 6.45
C PRO A 82 24.92 5.05 5.66
N ASP A 83 24.16 6.14 5.64
CA ASP A 83 22.85 6.22 4.98
C ASP A 83 22.93 7.07 3.71
N MET A 84 22.34 6.57 2.63
CA MET A 84 22.27 7.29 1.35
C MET A 84 21.08 8.25 1.32
N VAL A 85 19.90 7.74 1.71
CA VAL A 85 18.63 8.46 1.69
C VAL A 85 17.85 8.10 2.94
N THR A 86 17.33 9.11 3.62
CA THR A 86 16.37 8.96 4.71
C THR A 86 15.09 9.70 4.34
N LEU A 87 13.99 8.97 4.26
CA LEU A 87 12.67 9.49 3.94
C LEU A 87 11.83 9.52 5.20
N LYS A 88 11.23 10.68 5.48
CA LYS A 88 10.25 10.78 6.56
C LYS A 88 9.01 9.94 6.26
N ARG A 89 8.55 9.95 5.02
CA ARG A 89 7.42 9.16 4.53
C ARG A 89 7.73 8.67 3.12
N LEU A 90 7.41 7.39 2.87
CA LEU A 90 7.34 6.79 1.55
C LEU A 90 5.89 6.35 1.33
N GLU A 91 5.31 6.69 0.19
CA GLU A 91 3.92 6.39 -0.14
C GLU A 91 3.84 5.89 -1.57
N ALA A 92 3.13 4.77 -1.75
CA ALA A 92 2.87 4.16 -3.05
C ALA A 92 1.36 4.19 -3.29
N GLU A 93 0.96 4.90 -4.35
CA GLU A 93 -0.44 5.07 -4.73
C GLU A 93 -0.82 4.11 -5.84
N VAL A 94 -2.07 3.64 -5.83
CA VAL A 94 -2.64 2.81 -6.90
C VAL A 94 -3.84 3.52 -7.49
N ALA A 95 -3.76 3.86 -8.78
CA ALA A 95 -4.89 4.38 -9.53
C ALA A 95 -5.88 3.24 -9.83
N LEU A 96 -7.11 3.36 -9.33
CA LEU A 96 -8.18 2.39 -9.60
C LEU A 96 -8.87 2.63 -10.95
N LEU A 97 -8.66 3.80 -11.53
CA LEU A 97 -9.17 4.21 -12.84
C LEU A 97 -7.98 4.40 -13.80
N PRO A 98 -8.08 3.94 -15.06
CA PRO A 98 -7.03 4.12 -16.07
C PRO A 98 -6.87 5.57 -16.53
#